data_AF-T0LQR2-F1
#
_entry.id   AF-T0LQR2-F1
#
_cell.length_a   1.000
_cell.length_b   1.000
_cell.length_c   1.000
_cell.angle_alpha   90.00
_cell.angle_beta   90.00
_cell.angle_gamma   90.00
#
_symmetry.space_group_name_H-M   'P 1'
#
loop_
_entity.id
_entity.type
_entity.pdbx_description
1 polymer ?
#
loop_
_entity_poly.entity_id
_entity_poly.type
_entity_poly.pdbx_seq_one_letter_code
_entity_poly.pdbx_strand_id
1 'polypeptide(L)'
;MFLEPAILLAALGITLLEMSEASAVALALHGDSRSNIPFFAVALGVIVILIPTAVAGNFIALFPLFYVRIASATLLLYFGQRLMKSAKRSMKFQRIGFPPGGHGDTGRSVASTAFSVGVVEAFEAAIVLVALVP
;
A
#
# COMPACT_ATOMS: atom_id res chain seq x y z
N MET A 1 7.92 28.63 4.28
CA MET A 1 7.11 27.55 3.69
C MET A 1 5.68 27.82 4.14
N PHE A 2 4.88 28.52 3.33
CA PHE A 2 3.47 28.70 3.67
C PHE A 2 2.80 27.33 3.52
N LEU A 3 2.10 26.87 4.57
CA LEU A 3 1.26 25.69 4.48
C LEU A 3 0.19 25.98 3.43
N GLU A 4 0.34 25.45 2.22
CA GLU A 4 -0.73 25.47 1.24
C GLU A 4 -1.82 24.51 1.72
N PRO A 5 -3.00 25.00 2.14
CA PRO A 5 -4.01 24.15 2.75
C PRO A 5 -4.45 23.03 1.81
N ALA A 6 -4.44 23.28 0.50
CA ALA A 6 -4.77 22.30 -0.53
C ALA A 6 -3.80 21.10 -0.53
N ILE A 7 -2.49 21.36 -0.47
CA ILE A 7 -1.46 20.30 -0.44
C ILE A 7 -1.57 19.49 0.85
N LEU A 8 -1.76 20.18 1.99
CA LEU A 8 -1.93 19.51 3.28
C LEU A 8 -3.17 18.60 3.29
N LEU A 9 -4.31 19.10 2.80
CA LEU A 9 -5.55 18.34 2.75
C LEU A 9 -5.46 17.16 1.76
N ALA A 10 -4.80 17.34 0.61
CA ALA A 10 -4.57 16.25 -0.33
C ALA A 10 -3.65 15.17 0.25
N ALA A 11 -2.55 15.57 0.89
CA ALA A 11 -1.62 14.67 1.57
C ALA A 11 -2.29 13.90 2.72
N LEU A 12 -3.09 14.61 3.54
CA LEU A 12 -3.85 13.99 4.62
C LEU A 12 -4.90 13.02 4.07
N GLY A 13 -5.64 13.45 3.05
CA GLY A 13 -6.73 12.68 2.44
C GLY A 13 -6.23 11.36 1.86
N ILE A 14 -5.16 11.39 1.06
CA ILE A 14 -4.60 10.16 0.48
C ILE A 14 -4.04 9.26 1.58
N THR A 15 -3.30 9.80 2.55
CA THR A 15 -2.72 8.99 3.62
C THR A 15 -3.81 8.32 4.45
N LEU A 16 -4.89 9.03 4.78
CA LEU A 16 -6.03 8.45 5.51
C LEU A 16 -6.74 7.36 4.69
N LEU A 17 -6.91 7.58 3.39
CA LEU A 17 -7.51 6.59 2.50
C LEU A 17 -6.69 5.30 2.51
N GLU A 18 -5.39 5.38 2.20
CA GLU A 18 -4.53 4.19 2.12
C GLU A 18 -4.39 3.48 3.48
N MET A 19 -4.28 4.22 4.57
CA MET A 19 -4.21 3.62 5.92
C MET A 19 -5.53 2.96 6.32
N SER A 20 -6.66 3.48 5.84
CA SER A 20 -7.97 2.86 6.07
C SER A 20 -8.13 1.55 5.30
N GLU A 21 -7.63 1.47 4.07
CA GLU A 21 -7.63 0.24 3.27
C GLU A 21 -6.71 -0.83 3.89
N ALA A 22 -5.48 -0.46 4.25
CA ALA A 22 -4.56 -1.35 4.94
C ALA A 22 -5.16 -1.91 6.25
N SER A 23 -5.86 -1.05 7.01
CA SER A 23 -6.53 -1.44 8.26
C SER A 23 -7.75 -2.33 8.02
N ALA A 24 -8.54 -2.06 6.98
CA ALA A 24 -9.70 -2.89 6.62
C ALA A 24 -9.26 -4.32 6.25
N VAL A 25 -8.17 -4.46 5.50
CA VAL A 25 -7.59 -5.78 5.17
C VAL A 25 -7.01 -6.46 6.42
N ALA A 26 -6.34 -5.72 7.30
CA ALA A 26 -5.85 -6.26 8.57
C ALA A 26 -6.99 -6.84 9.42
N LEU A 27 -8.12 -6.12 9.50
CA LEU A 27 -9.34 -6.55 10.20
C LEU A 27 -9.93 -7.83 9.58
N ALA A 28 -10.00 -7.90 8.25
CA ALA A 28 -10.48 -9.09 7.55
C ALA A 28 -9.61 -10.32 7.85
N LEU A 29 -8.27 -10.18 7.79
CA LEU A 29 -7.32 -11.24 8.10
C LEU A 29 -7.31 -11.62 9.59
N HIS A 30 -7.54 -10.65 10.47
CA HIS A 30 -7.72 -10.91 11.90
C HIS A 30 -8.97 -11.74 12.17
N GLY A 31 -10.09 -11.42 11.51
CA GLY A 31 -11.34 -12.17 11.62
C GLY A 31 -11.19 -13.64 11.23
N ASP A 32 -10.37 -13.93 10.21
CA ASP A 32 -10.12 -15.29 9.71
C ASP A 32 -9.10 -16.05 10.58
N SER A 33 -8.00 -15.40 10.96
CA SER A 33 -6.91 -16.02 11.72
C SER A 33 -7.11 -16.02 13.25
N ARG A 34 -8.02 -15.21 13.78
CA ARG A 34 -8.22 -14.91 15.21
C ARG A 34 -6.93 -14.53 15.96
N SER A 35 -5.96 -13.95 15.25
CA SER A 35 -4.65 -13.59 15.77
C SER A 35 -4.33 -12.13 15.50
N ASN A 36 -3.58 -11.48 16.39
CA ASN A 36 -3.18 -10.07 16.21
C ASN A 36 -2.01 -9.89 15.23
N ILE A 37 -1.41 -10.99 14.75
CA ILE A 37 -0.29 -10.96 13.80
C ILE A 37 -0.55 -10.09 12.56
N PRO A 38 -1.74 -10.09 11.92
CA PRO A 38 -2.01 -9.25 10.75
C PRO A 38 -1.83 -7.76 11.03
N PHE A 39 -2.22 -7.27 12.22
CA PHE A 39 -2.06 -5.85 12.57
C PHE A 39 -0.58 -5.48 12.67
N PHE A 40 0.22 -6.30 13.36
CA PHE A 40 1.66 -6.07 13.47
C PHE A 40 2.35 -6.15 12.11
N ALA A 41 1.97 -7.11 11.27
CA ALA A 41 2.53 -7.27 9.94
C ALA A 41 2.20 -6.09 9.02
N VAL A 42 0.95 -5.62 8.99
CA VAL A 42 0.56 -4.41 8.24
C VAL A 42 1.33 -3.19 8.76
N ALA A 43 1.35 -2.96 10.07
CA ALA A 43 2.06 -1.82 10.66
C ALA A 43 3.55 -1.84 10.31
N LEU A 44 4.19 -3.02 10.36
CA LEU A 44 5.59 -3.18 9.96
C LEU A 44 5.79 -2.83 8.48
N GLY A 45 4.90 -3.30 7.60
CA GLY A 45 4.94 -2.97 6.17
C GLY A 45 4.85 -1.47 5.92
N VAL A 46 3.92 -0.80 6.61
CA VAL A 46 3.75 0.66 6.53
C VAL A 46 5.02 1.39 7.00
N ILE A 47 5.57 1.00 8.14
CA ILE A 47 6.78 1.60 8.73
C ILE A 47 7.97 1.49 7.78
N VAL A 48 8.17 0.31 7.17
CA VAL A 48 9.27 0.04 6.24
C VAL A 48 9.22 0.92 4.99
N ILE A 49 8.06 1.46 4.62
CA ILE A 49 7.93 2.38 3.49
C ILE A 49 7.94 3.84 3.94
N LEU A 50 7.17 4.21 4.95
CA LEU A 50 7.02 5.61 5.36
C LEU A 50 8.32 6.16 5.97
N ILE A 51 9.08 5.38 6.74
CA ILE A 51 10.34 5.87 7.32
C ILE A 51 11.36 6.20 6.21
N PRO A 52 11.70 5.27 5.28
CA PRO A 52 12.58 5.62 4.17
C PRO A 52 12.04 6.75 3.32
N THR A 53 10.74 6.82 3.06
CA THR A 53 10.14 7.93 2.28
C THR A 53 10.34 9.27 2.98
N ALA A 54 10.11 9.35 4.29
CA ALA A 54 10.30 10.57 5.07
C ALA A 54 11.77 11.04 5.07
N VAL A 55 12.72 10.11 5.14
CA VAL A 55 14.16 10.41 5.07
C VAL A 55 14.58 10.76 3.64
N ALA A 56 14.12 9.99 2.66
CA ALA A 56 14.49 10.11 1.25
C ALA A 56 13.82 11.28 0.54
N GLY A 57 12.66 11.74 1.02
CA GLY A 57 11.87 12.82 0.41
C GLY A 57 12.68 14.11 0.21
N ASN A 58 13.60 14.41 1.13
CA ASN A 58 14.51 15.55 1.01
C ASN A 58 15.44 15.44 -0.21
N PHE A 59 15.83 14.23 -0.63
CA PHE A 59 16.66 14.03 -1.81
C PHE A 59 15.84 14.07 -3.11
N ILE A 60 14.54 13.84 -3.05
CA ILE A 60 13.68 13.89 -4.23
C ILE A 60 13.54 15.32 -4.75
N ALA A 61 13.65 16.32 -3.87
CA ALA A 61 13.73 17.74 -4.25
C ALA A 61 14.96 18.07 -5.13
N LEU A 62 15.96 17.19 -5.22
CA LEU A 62 17.11 17.36 -6.12
C LEU A 62 16.77 17.01 -7.58
N PHE A 63 15.67 16.30 -7.82
CA PHE A 63 15.25 15.90 -9.15
C PHE A 63 14.19 16.85 -9.71
N PRO A 64 14.13 17.05 -11.04
CA PRO A 64 13.08 17.88 -11.64
C PRO A 64 11.70 17.27 -11.40
N LEU A 65 10.82 18.03 -10.75
CA LEU A 65 9.49 17.58 -10.32
C LEU A 65 8.64 17.02 -11.46
N PHE A 66 8.81 17.51 -12.69
CA PHE A 66 8.10 16.98 -13.86
C PHE A 66 8.38 15.48 -14.04
N TYR A 67 9.64 15.05 -13.98
CA TYR A 67 10.00 13.65 -14.14
C TYR A 67 9.55 12.81 -12.95
N VAL A 68 9.64 13.35 -11.73
CA VAL A 68 9.13 12.68 -10.52
C VAL A 68 7.64 12.41 -10.64
N ARG A 69 6.84 13.40 -11.05
CA ARG A 69 5.39 13.27 -11.23
C ARG A 69 5.03 12.25 -12.31
N ILE A 70 5.71 12.26 -13.46
CA ILE A 70 5.49 11.29 -14.53
C ILE A 70 5.86 9.88 -14.08
N ALA A 71 6.97 9.71 -13.35
CA ALA A 71 7.38 8.43 -12.81
C ALA A 71 6.37 7.90 -11.77
N SER A 72 5.97 8.72 -10.80
CA SER A 72 4.95 8.36 -9.80
C SER A 72 3.62 7.98 -10.46
N ALA A 73 3.14 8.78 -11.42
CA ALA A 73 1.90 8.48 -12.14
C ALA A 73 1.98 7.17 -12.93
N THR A 74 3.13 6.88 -13.55
CA THR A 74 3.36 5.64 -14.29
C THR A 74 3.38 4.43 -13.35
N LEU A 75 4.03 4.56 -12.19
CA LEU A 75 4.06 3.51 -11.17
C LEU A 75 2.65 3.25 -10.60
N LEU A 76 1.90 4.30 -10.24
CA LEU A 76 0.51 4.19 -9.79
C LEU A 76 -0.35 3.47 -10.83
N LEU A 77 -0.25 3.87 -12.10
CA LEU A 77 -1.00 3.23 -13.18
C LEU A 77 -0.64 1.74 -13.31
N TYR A 78 0.65 1.41 -13.23
CA TYR A 78 1.12 0.03 -13.29
C TYR A 78 0.57 -0.80 -12.12
N PHE A 79 0.62 -0.29 -10.89
CA PHE A 79 0.07 -0.97 -9.72
C PHE A 79 -1.44 -1.15 -9.84
N GLY A 80 -2.19 -0.10 -10.21
CA GLY A 80 -3.64 -0.21 -10.43
C GLY A 80 -4.01 -1.24 -11.50
N GLN A 81 -3.28 -1.29 -12.62
CA GLN A 81 -3.49 -2.33 -13.64
C GLN A 81 -3.19 -3.74 -13.12
N ARG A 82 -2.12 -3.90 -12.34
CA ARG A 82 -1.71 -5.18 -11.76
C ARG A 82 -2.70 -5.66 -10.70
N LEU A 83 -3.17 -4.77 -9.83
CA LEU A 83 -4.20 -5.04 -8.83
C LEU A 83 -5.51 -5.46 -9.49
N MET A 84 -5.96 -4.73 -10.52
CA MET A 84 -7.16 -5.11 -11.27
C MET A 84 -7.04 -6.50 -11.91
N LYS A 85 -5.87 -6.86 -12.47
CA LYS A 85 -5.62 -8.22 -13.00
C LYS A 85 -5.66 -9.27 -11.89
N SER A 86 -5.09 -8.97 -10.72
CA SER A 86 -5.09 -9.85 -9.55
C SER A 86 -6.51 -10.09 -9.03
N ALA A 87 -7.29 -9.01 -8.84
CA ALA A 87 -8.68 -9.07 -8.40
C ALA A 87 -9.54 -9.90 -9.37
N LYS A 88 -9.40 -9.68 -10.68
CA LYS A 88 -10.08 -10.49 -11.72
C LYS A 88 -9.73 -11.98 -11.61
N ARG A 89 -8.46 -12.31 -11.34
CA ARG A 89 -8.02 -13.70 -11.18
C ARG A 89 -8.56 -14.33 -9.90
N SER A 90 -8.57 -13.60 -8.80
CA SER A 90 -9.09 -14.06 -7.50
C SER A 90 -10.59 -14.32 -7.57
N MET A 91 -11.36 -13.41 -8.18
CA MET A 91 -12.79 -13.60 -8.43
C MET A 91 -13.07 -14.84 -9.30
N LYS A 92 -12.23 -15.08 -10.31
CA LYS A 92 -12.31 -16.27 -11.15
C LYS A 92 -12.10 -17.55 -10.33
N PHE A 93 -11.13 -17.59 -9.42
CA PHE A 93 -10.88 -18.77 -8.58
C PHE A 93 -11.96 -19.02 -7.52
N GLN A 94 -12.58 -17.96 -6.98
CA GLN A 94 -13.75 -18.10 -6.12
C GLN A 94 -14.94 -18.74 -6.85
N ARG A 95 -15.06 -18.53 -8.17
CA ARG A 95 -16.15 -19.09 -8.99
C ARG A 95 -15.92 -20.54 -9.46
N ILE A 96 -14.67 -20.95 -9.66
CA ILE A 96 -14.32 -22.23 -10.31
C ILE A 96 -13.77 -23.26 -9.29
N GLY A 97 -13.46 -22.82 -8.06
CA GLY A 97 -12.83 -23.65 -7.03
C GLY A 97 -11.30 -23.59 -7.13
N PHE A 98 -10.63 -23.62 -5.97
CA PHE A 98 -9.17 -23.66 -5.90
C PHE A 98 -8.65 -25.05 -6.27
N PRO A 99 -7.52 -25.16 -7.00
CA PRO A 99 -6.87 -26.45 -7.21
C PRO A 99 -6.40 -27.04 -5.87
N PRO A 100 -6.53 -28.37 -5.67
CA PRO A 100 -6.18 -29.02 -4.41
C PRO A 100 -4.66 -29.07 -4.27
N GLY A 101 -4.11 -28.39 -3.26
CA GLY A 101 -2.69 -28.50 -2.89
C GLY A 101 -2.03 -27.15 -2.64
N GLY A 102 -2.09 -26.67 -1.40
CA GLY A 102 -1.38 -25.46 -0.99
C GLY A 102 -1.78 -24.94 0.38
N HIS A 103 -1.74 -25.79 1.41
CA HIS A 103 -1.77 -25.32 2.81
C HIS A 103 -0.34 -25.34 3.34
N GLY A 104 0.43 -24.32 2.97
CA GLY A 104 1.67 -23.98 3.68
C GLY A 104 1.32 -23.06 4.85
N ASP A 105 1.83 -23.37 6.05
CA ASP A 105 1.74 -22.62 7.31
C ASP A 105 0.79 -21.42 7.29
N THR A 106 -0.48 -21.63 7.64
CA THR A 106 -1.55 -20.64 7.63
C THR A 106 -1.14 -19.31 8.28
N GLY A 107 -0.41 -19.36 9.40
CA GLY A 107 0.06 -18.16 10.09
C GLY A 107 1.14 -17.36 9.32
N ARG A 108 2.04 -18.04 8.61
CA ARG A 108 3.11 -17.41 7.83
C ARG A 108 2.57 -16.81 6.53
N SER A 109 1.61 -17.49 5.92
CA SER A 109 0.84 -16.99 4.78
C SER A 109 0.10 -15.69 5.15
N VAL A 110 -0.68 -15.71 6.23
CA VAL A 110 -1.44 -14.54 6.72
C VAL A 110 -0.52 -13.36 7.04
N ALA A 111 0.59 -13.59 7.76
CA ALA A 111 1.55 -12.54 8.07
C ALA A 111 2.18 -11.94 6.79
N SER A 112 2.54 -12.77 5.82
CA SER A 112 3.14 -12.31 4.56
C SER A 112 2.16 -11.50 3.71
N THR A 113 0.89 -11.90 3.67
CA THR A 113 -0.18 -11.16 2.98
C THR A 113 -0.40 -9.81 3.66
N ALA A 114 -0.58 -9.81 4.98
CA ALA A 114 -0.76 -8.60 5.78
C ALA A 114 0.41 -7.61 5.62
N PHE A 115 1.64 -8.09 5.72
CA PHE A 115 2.83 -7.27 5.48
C PHE A 115 2.85 -6.67 4.07
N SER A 116 2.57 -7.49 3.05
CA SER A 116 2.58 -7.04 1.65
C SER A 116 1.55 -5.95 1.39
N VAL A 117 0.36 -6.07 1.99
CA VAL A 117 -0.68 -5.03 1.92
C VAL A 117 -0.17 -3.74 2.55
N GLY A 118 0.34 -3.79 3.79
CA GLY A 118 0.89 -2.60 4.45
C GLY A 118 2.00 -1.92 3.65
N VAL A 119 2.86 -2.69 2.98
CA VAL A 119 3.88 -2.17 2.07
C VAL A 119 3.27 -1.48 0.85
N VAL A 120 2.31 -2.12 0.19
CA VAL A 120 1.70 -1.58 -1.04
C VAL A 120 0.92 -0.31 -0.74
N GLU A 121 0.01 -0.31 0.25
CA GLU A 121 -0.80 0.87 0.56
C GLU A 121 0.08 2.04 1.02
N ALA A 122 1.09 1.80 1.85
CA ALA A 122 2.02 2.85 2.25
C ALA A 122 2.87 3.36 1.08
N PHE A 123 3.17 2.51 0.10
CA PHE A 123 3.91 2.91 -1.10
C PHE A 123 3.05 3.77 -2.03
N GLU A 124 1.75 3.45 -2.18
CA GLU A 124 0.80 4.28 -2.92
C GLU A 124 0.65 5.66 -2.27
N ALA A 125 0.53 5.73 -0.94
CA ALA A 125 0.56 6.99 -0.22
C ALA A 125 1.88 7.74 -0.46
N ALA A 126 3.03 7.07 -0.32
CA ALA A 126 4.35 7.67 -0.46
C ALA A 126 4.57 8.31 -1.84
N ILE A 127 4.25 7.62 -2.93
CA ILE A 127 4.48 8.15 -4.29
C ILE A 127 3.57 9.33 -4.62
N VAL A 128 2.34 9.36 -4.06
CA VAL A 128 1.45 10.52 -4.18
C VAL A 128 1.99 11.68 -3.36
N LEU A 129 2.38 11.44 -2.10
CA LEU A 129 2.93 12.47 -1.22
C LEU A 129 4.17 13.13 -1.84
N VAL A 130 5.07 12.34 -2.40
CA VAL A 130 6.27 12.83 -3.10
C VAL A 130 5.89 13.70 -4.31
N ALA A 131 4.86 13.32 -5.07
CA ALA A 131 4.44 14.09 -6.24
C ALA A 131 3.75 15.42 -5.88
N LEU A 132 3.19 15.52 -4.67
CA LEU A 132 2.54 16.71 -4.13
C LEU A 132 3.53 17.72 -3.53
N VAL A 133 4.79 17.34 -3.28
CA VAL A 133 5.82 18.27 -2.80
C VAL A 133 6.06 19.36 -3.86
N PRO A 134 5.97 20.66 -3.47
CA PRO A 134 6.21 21.78 -4.38
C PRO A 134 7.69 22.00 -4.70
#